data_AF-A0A1F3BKU0-F1
#
_entry.id   AF-A0A1F3BKU0-F1
#
_cell.length_a   1.000
_cell.length_b   1.000
_cell.length_c   1.000
_cell.angle_alpha   90.00
_cell.angle_beta   90.00
_cell.angle_gamma   90.00
#
_symmetry.space_group_name_H-M   'P 1'
#
loop_
_entity.id
_entity.type
_entity.pdbx_description
1 polymer ?
#
loop_
_entity_poly.entity_id
_entity_poly.type
_entity_poly.pdbx_seq_one_letter_code
_entity_poly.pdbx_strand_id
1 'polypeptide(L)'
;MKTKLKLSIVFLIFGLIFSSIIRLQFNTSSGFEFQKALITLPLPIFDFAAHSSNNLVLSSSFIGYFFFVVFGLLLISDFKSLISKNMLLVIFMLLTFAAIVFEINSLIQDFNSNFTGHHLRIGPTLFLLGLLVYLRNYRTKVKS
;
A
#
# COMPACT_ATOMS: atom_id res chain seq x y z
N MET A 1 -9.51 17.10 16.03
CA MET A 1 -9.72 17.10 14.55
C MET A 1 -8.47 17.43 13.73
N LYS A 2 -7.73 18.53 13.99
CA LYS A 2 -6.47 18.81 13.27
C LYS A 2 -5.40 17.73 13.45
N THR A 3 -5.33 17.09 14.62
CA THR A 3 -4.38 16.01 14.92
C THR A 3 -4.60 14.75 14.09
N LYS A 4 -5.86 14.34 13.85
CA LYS A 4 -6.17 13.16 13.02
C LYS A 4 -5.79 13.34 11.56
N LEU A 5 -5.99 14.55 11.01
CA LEU A 5 -5.54 14.93 9.67
C LEU A 5 -3.99 14.92 9.58
N LYS A 6 -3.30 15.48 10.57
CA LYS A 6 -1.84 15.38 10.64
C LYS A 6 -1.36 13.92 10.74
N LEU A 7 -2.08 13.09 11.50
CA LEU A 7 -1.76 11.69 11.66
C LEU A 7 -2.00 10.90 10.35
N SER A 8 -3.06 11.22 9.60
CA SER A 8 -3.35 10.53 8.34
C SER A 8 -2.27 10.80 7.30
N ILE A 9 -1.75 12.03 7.17
CA ILE A 9 -0.63 12.28 6.24
C ILE A 9 0.64 11.53 6.64
N VAL A 10 0.91 11.36 7.94
CA VAL A 10 2.03 10.53 8.42
C VAL A 10 1.85 9.07 7.99
N PHE A 11 0.65 8.51 8.14
CA PHE A 11 0.36 7.15 7.66
C PHE A 11 0.48 7.03 6.13
N LEU A 12 0.10 8.05 5.37
CA LEU A 12 0.28 8.07 3.93
C LEU A 12 1.77 8.02 3.54
N ILE A 13 2.61 8.80 4.23
CA ILE A 13 4.06 8.82 4.02
C ILE A 13 4.69 7.48 4.40
N PHE A 14 4.32 6.90 5.55
CA PHE A 14 4.78 5.57 5.94
C PHE A 14 4.34 4.50 4.95
N GLY A 15 3.11 4.60 4.42
CA GLY A 15 2.64 3.73 3.34
C GLY A 15 3.58 3.75 2.14
N LEU A 16 4.01 4.94 1.68
CA LEU A 16 4.97 5.06 0.58
C LEU A 16 6.34 4.47 0.92
N ILE A 17 6.86 4.80 2.11
CA ILE A 17 8.19 4.33 2.54
C ILE A 17 8.24 2.81 2.56
N PHE A 18 7.28 2.16 3.22
CA PHE A 18 7.30 0.70 3.39
C PHE A 18 6.74 -0.09 2.21
N SER A 19 5.98 0.53 1.30
CA SER A 19 5.51 -0.15 0.08
C SER A 19 6.50 -0.06 -1.09
N SER A 20 7.33 1.00 -1.12
CA SER A 20 8.04 1.37 -2.36
C SER A 20 9.52 1.70 -2.16
N ILE A 21 9.89 2.29 -1.02
CA ILE A 21 11.25 2.78 -0.78
C ILE A 21 12.08 1.72 -0.07
N ILE A 22 11.60 1.23 1.07
CA ILE A 22 12.25 0.20 1.88
C ILE A 22 11.65 -1.14 1.50
N ARG A 23 12.47 -2.01 0.90
CA ARG A 23 12.09 -3.38 0.57
C ARG A 23 12.91 -4.35 1.38
N LEU A 24 12.29 -5.01 2.35
CA LEU A 24 12.87 -6.16 3.01
C LEU A 24 12.52 -7.38 2.18
N GLN A 25 13.55 -8.11 1.76
CA GLN A 25 13.43 -9.32 0.98
C GLN A 25 13.65 -10.54 1.88
N PHE A 26 12.74 -11.49 1.80
CA PHE A 26 12.77 -12.71 2.60
C PHE A 26 12.27 -13.90 1.78
N ASN A 27 12.71 -15.09 2.17
CA ASN A 27 12.23 -16.36 1.64
C ASN A 27 11.55 -17.11 2.78
N THR A 28 10.42 -17.76 2.53
CA THR A 28 9.70 -18.58 3.52
C THR A 28 9.66 -20.07 3.17
N SER A 29 10.15 -20.46 1.98
CA SER A 29 10.10 -21.85 1.49
C SER A 29 10.90 -22.86 2.32
N SER A 30 12.08 -22.49 2.84
CA SER A 30 12.94 -23.32 3.70
C SER A 30 12.87 -22.97 5.19
N GLY A 31 11.94 -22.08 5.58
CA GLY A 31 11.94 -21.36 6.86
C GLY A 31 12.02 -19.85 6.63
N PHE A 32 11.83 -19.03 7.68
CA PHE A 32 11.91 -17.57 7.55
C PHE A 32 13.38 -17.14 7.44
N GLU A 33 13.81 -16.85 6.22
CA GLU A 33 15.16 -16.38 5.92
C GLU A 33 15.13 -14.95 5.42
N PHE A 34 15.70 -14.03 6.19
CA PHE A 34 15.94 -12.66 5.74
C PHE A 34 17.09 -12.66 4.72
N GLN A 35 16.83 -12.16 3.52
CA GLN A 35 17.84 -12.09 2.47
C GLN A 35 18.57 -10.75 2.46
N LYS A 36 17.84 -9.65 2.31
CA LYS A 36 18.43 -8.30 2.24
C LYS A 36 17.40 -7.19 2.44
N ALA A 37 17.89 -6.03 2.84
CA ALA A 37 17.14 -4.78 2.79
C ALA A 37 17.64 -3.94 1.61
N LEU A 38 16.73 -3.44 0.78
CA LEU A 38 17.03 -2.58 -0.35
C LEU A 38 16.33 -1.24 -0.18
N ILE A 39 17.04 -0.16 -0.49
CA ILE A 39 16.47 1.16 -0.70
C ILE A 39 16.32 1.33 -2.20
N THR A 40 15.08 1.39 -2.68
CA THR A 40 14.77 1.57 -4.09
C THR A 40 14.08 2.91 -4.32
N LEU A 41 14.32 3.53 -5.48
CA LEU A 41 13.44 4.62 -5.89
C LEU A 41 12.01 4.08 -6.05
N PRO A 42 10.98 4.88 -5.72
CA PRO A 42 9.57 4.54 -5.91
C PRO A 42 9.17 4.64 -7.39
N LEU A 43 9.96 4.00 -8.25
CA LEU A 43 9.76 3.87 -9.69
C LEU A 43 9.90 2.39 -10.06
N PRO A 44 9.08 1.89 -10.98
CA PRO A 44 7.94 2.56 -11.63
C PRO A 44 6.74 2.82 -10.69
N ILE A 45 5.85 3.73 -11.11
CA ILE A 45 4.67 4.18 -10.32
C ILE A 45 3.62 3.06 -10.17
N PHE A 46 3.54 2.21 -11.20
CA PHE A 46 2.74 1.00 -11.27
C PHE A 46 3.58 -0.06 -11.97
N ASP A 47 3.72 -1.24 -11.37
CA ASP A 47 4.40 -2.38 -11.98
C ASP A 47 3.73 -3.68 -11.53
N PHE A 48 3.45 -4.52 -12.51
CA PHE A 48 2.74 -5.77 -12.34
C PHE A 48 3.51 -6.84 -13.10
N ALA A 49 4.17 -7.73 -12.35
CA ALA A 49 4.80 -8.89 -12.92
C ALA A 49 3.80 -10.06 -12.90
N ALA A 50 3.18 -10.31 -14.06
CA ALA A 50 2.21 -11.39 -14.28
C ALA A 50 2.86 -12.74 -14.64
N HIS A 51 4.14 -12.73 -15.03
CA HIS A 51 4.91 -13.87 -15.49
C HIS A 51 6.24 -13.93 -14.77
N SER A 52 6.85 -15.12 -14.72
CA SER A 52 7.86 -15.44 -13.72
C SER A 52 8.99 -14.43 -13.70
N SER A 53 9.19 -13.77 -12.56
CA SER A 53 10.34 -12.88 -12.38
C SER A 53 11.54 -13.71 -11.92
N ASN A 54 12.75 -13.41 -12.41
CA ASN A 54 13.99 -14.03 -11.91
C ASN A 54 14.22 -13.80 -10.40
N ASN A 55 13.44 -12.91 -9.76
CA ASN A 55 13.43 -12.74 -8.32
C ASN A 55 12.30 -13.59 -7.71
N LEU A 56 12.70 -14.74 -7.16
CA LEU A 56 11.85 -15.65 -6.39
C LEU A 56 11.77 -15.27 -4.90
N VAL A 57 11.80 -13.96 -4.60
CA VAL A 57 11.93 -13.48 -3.22
C VAL A 57 10.76 -12.56 -2.89
N LEU A 58 10.09 -12.81 -1.77
CA LEU A 58 9.02 -11.97 -1.25
C LEU A 58 9.57 -10.62 -0.79
N SER A 59 8.69 -9.61 -0.81
CA SER A 59 9.02 -8.27 -0.33
C SER A 59 8.07 -7.85 0.79
N SER A 60 8.54 -7.03 1.73
CA SER A 60 7.73 -6.46 2.82
C SER A 60 6.72 -5.39 2.39
N SER A 61 6.33 -5.35 1.11
CA SER A 61 5.45 -4.32 0.55
C SER A 61 4.08 -4.30 1.22
N PHE A 62 3.62 -5.45 1.74
CA PHE A 62 2.39 -5.59 2.53
C PHE A 62 2.33 -4.65 3.74
N ILE A 63 3.48 -4.34 4.38
CA ILE A 63 3.55 -3.42 5.53
C ILE A 63 3.14 -2.01 5.09
N GLY A 64 3.56 -1.58 3.90
CA GLY A 64 3.14 -0.31 3.34
C GLY A 64 1.64 -0.25 3.07
N TYR A 65 1.06 -1.33 2.54
CA TYR A 65 -0.39 -1.41 2.29
C TYR A 65 -1.21 -1.36 3.58
N PHE A 66 -0.70 -1.94 4.68
CA PHE A 66 -1.33 -1.80 5.99
C PHE A 66 -1.44 -0.33 6.41
N PHE A 67 -0.39 0.48 6.25
CA PHE A 67 -0.46 1.91 6.55
C PHE A 67 -1.45 2.68 5.65
N PHE A 68 -1.57 2.30 4.38
CA PHE A 68 -2.59 2.87 3.49
C PHE A 68 -4.02 2.54 3.95
N VAL A 69 -4.27 1.34 4.47
CA VAL A 69 -5.57 0.98 5.07
C VAL A 69 -5.85 1.86 6.29
N VAL A 70 -4.89 2.01 7.20
CA VAL A 70 -5.06 2.85 8.40
C VAL A 70 -5.35 4.31 8.01
N PHE A 71 -4.63 4.84 7.01
CA PHE A 71 -4.92 6.15 6.44
C PHE A 71 -6.37 6.28 5.96
N GLY A 72 -6.85 5.31 5.16
CA GLY A 72 -8.21 5.29 4.63
C GLY A 72 -9.27 5.21 5.73
N LEU A 73 -9.07 4.35 6.73
CA LEU A 73 -9.97 4.22 7.89
C LEU A 73 -10.05 5.50 8.72
N LEU A 74 -8.93 6.20 8.92
CA LEU A 74 -8.92 7.48 9.62
C LEU A 74 -9.76 8.53 8.87
N LEU A 75 -9.63 8.60 7.54
CA LEU A 75 -10.44 9.51 6.73
C LEU A 75 -11.93 9.12 6.71
N ILE A 76 -12.25 7.84 6.63
CA ILE A 76 -13.63 7.34 6.76
C ILE A 76 -14.23 7.79 8.09
N SER A 77 -13.48 7.67 9.19
CA SER A 77 -13.95 8.04 10.52
C SER A 77 -14.27 9.53 10.65
N ASP A 78 -13.52 10.39 9.96
CA ASP A 78 -13.68 11.84 9.99
C ASP A 78 -14.74 12.36 9.01
N PHE A 79 -15.11 11.56 7.99
CA PHE A 79 -16.01 11.96 6.90
C PHE A 79 -17.16 10.97 6.65
N LYS A 80 -17.64 10.26 7.69
CA LYS A 80 -18.67 9.21 7.57
C LYS A 80 -19.88 9.59 6.70
N SER A 81 -20.38 10.83 6.80
CA SER A 81 -21.54 11.32 6.03
C SER A 81 -21.25 11.62 4.55
N LEU A 82 -19.98 11.71 4.16
CA LEU A 82 -19.51 12.11 2.83
C LEU A 82 -18.87 10.96 2.05
N ILE A 83 -18.77 9.75 2.62
CA ILE A 83 -18.12 8.59 1.97
C ILE A 83 -18.75 8.27 0.63
N SER A 84 -20.09 8.20 0.56
CA SER A 84 -20.82 7.95 -0.70
C SER A 84 -20.57 9.03 -1.76
N LYS A 85 -20.24 10.25 -1.32
CA LYS A 85 -19.90 11.40 -2.19
C LYS A 85 -18.40 11.46 -2.52
N ASN A 86 -17.58 10.64 -1.86
CA ASN A 86 -16.12 10.64 -2.00
C ASN A 86 -15.64 9.40 -2.75
N MET A 87 -16.06 9.30 -4.02
CA MET A 87 -15.70 8.20 -4.93
C MET A 87 -14.18 7.91 -4.96
N LEU A 88 -13.33 8.94 -4.84
CA LEU A 88 -11.87 8.78 -4.78
C LEU A 88 -11.41 7.98 -3.56
N LEU A 89 -12.02 8.20 -2.39
CA LEU A 89 -11.73 7.43 -1.18
C LEU A 89 -12.16 5.97 -1.32
N VAL A 90 -13.31 5.73 -1.97
CA VAL A 90 -13.80 4.38 -2.26
C VAL A 90 -12.84 3.65 -3.20
N ILE A 91 -12.45 4.29 -4.31
CA ILE A 91 -11.47 3.73 -5.27
C ILE A 91 -10.14 3.45 -4.56
N PHE A 92 -9.66 4.37 -3.73
CA PHE A 92 -8.44 4.19 -2.94
C PHE A 92 -8.51 2.96 -2.05
N MET A 93 -9.61 2.77 -1.31
CA MET A 93 -9.80 1.61 -0.44
C MET A 93 -9.87 0.30 -1.22
N LEU A 94 -10.58 0.28 -2.36
CA LEU A 94 -10.68 -0.90 -3.22
C LEU A 94 -9.32 -1.31 -3.78
N LEU A 95 -8.55 -0.35 -4.30
CA LEU A 95 -7.20 -0.63 -4.82
C LEU A 95 -6.24 -1.10 -3.71
N THR A 96 -6.33 -0.49 -2.53
CA THR A 96 -5.52 -0.92 -1.37
C THR A 96 -5.85 -2.35 -0.97
N PHE A 97 -7.15 -2.70 -0.92
CA PHE A 97 -7.59 -4.05 -0.60
C PHE A 97 -7.15 -5.06 -1.67
N ALA A 98 -7.29 -4.72 -2.95
CA ALA A 98 -6.81 -5.56 -4.05
C ALA A 98 -5.31 -5.83 -3.96
N ALA A 99 -4.50 -4.83 -3.58
CA ALA A 99 -3.07 -5.02 -3.37
C ALA A 99 -2.76 -5.94 -2.19
N ILE A 100 -3.48 -5.82 -1.08
CA ILE A 100 -3.32 -6.73 0.06
C ILE A 100 -3.65 -8.17 -0.34
N VAL A 101 -4.75 -8.40 -1.04
CA VAL A 101 -5.13 -9.74 -1.53
C VAL A 101 -4.04 -10.30 -2.44
N PHE A 102 -3.46 -9.46 -3.31
CA PHE A 102 -2.38 -9.87 -4.19
C PHE A 102 -1.11 -10.29 -3.42
N GLU A 103 -0.70 -9.51 -2.41
CA GLU A 103 0.45 -9.82 -1.56
C GLU A 103 0.21 -11.08 -0.72
N ILE A 104 -1.00 -11.28 -0.18
CA ILE A 104 -1.36 -12.50 0.55
C ILE A 104 -1.28 -13.73 -0.36
N ASN A 105 -1.79 -13.63 -1.59
CA ASN A 105 -1.68 -14.73 -2.56
C ASN A 105 -0.21 -15.05 -2.89
N SER A 106 0.62 -14.01 -2.99
CA SER A 106 2.06 -14.16 -3.21
C SER A 106 2.75 -14.85 -2.03
N LEU A 107 2.38 -14.48 -0.79
CA LEU A 107 2.84 -15.14 0.43
C LEU A 107 2.44 -16.62 0.47
N ILE A 108 1.18 -16.94 0.15
CA ILE A 108 0.69 -18.34 0.10
C ILE A 108 1.45 -19.15 -0.96
N GLN A 109 1.76 -18.55 -2.11
CA GLN A 109 2.55 -19.22 -3.16
C GLN A 109 3.98 -19.54 -2.68
N ASP A 110 4.62 -18.63 -1.92
CA ASP A 110 5.95 -18.84 -1.37
C ASP A 110 6.00 -19.93 -0.31
N PHE A 111 5.01 -19.95 0.60
CA PHE A 111 4.87 -21.03 1.58
C PHE A 111 4.71 -22.42 0.93
N ASN A 112 4.05 -22.47 -0.23
CA ASN A 112 3.88 -23.70 -0.99
C ASN A 112 5.04 -24.00 -1.96
N SER A 113 6.15 -23.24 -1.91
CA SER A 113 7.30 -23.35 -2.82
C SER A 113 6.95 -23.19 -4.32
N ASN A 114 5.82 -22.56 -4.61
CA ASN A 114 5.31 -22.33 -5.96
C ASN A 114 5.38 -20.84 -6.36
N PHE A 115 6.16 -20.04 -5.63
CA PHE A 115 6.27 -18.61 -5.92
C PHE A 115 6.99 -18.38 -7.25
N THR A 116 6.29 -17.77 -8.19
CA THR A 116 6.82 -17.46 -9.51
C THR A 116 7.37 -16.03 -9.60
N GLY A 117 7.49 -15.29 -8.50
CA GLY A 117 7.97 -13.90 -8.57
C GLY A 117 6.89 -12.88 -8.92
N HIS A 118 5.61 -13.24 -8.79
CA HIS A 118 4.49 -12.32 -8.94
C HIS A 118 4.59 -11.18 -7.91
N HIS A 119 4.49 -9.94 -8.36
CA HIS A 119 4.44 -8.76 -7.48
C HIS A 119 3.58 -7.66 -8.09
N LEU A 120 2.85 -6.96 -7.23
CA LEU A 120 2.00 -5.83 -7.61
C LEU A 120 2.52 -4.58 -6.91
N ARG A 121 3.32 -3.79 -7.61
CA ARG A 121 3.93 -2.56 -7.10
C ARG A 121 3.06 -1.37 -7.43
N ILE A 122 2.05 -1.14 -6.61
CA ILE A 122 1.15 0.02 -6.75
C ILE A 122 1.28 1.04 -5.63
N GLY A 123 2.30 0.90 -4.78
CA GLY A 123 2.56 1.79 -3.64
C GLY A 123 2.61 3.28 -4.01
N PRO A 124 3.36 3.69 -5.05
CA PRO A 124 3.42 5.11 -5.45
C PRO A 124 2.08 5.60 -6.03
N THR A 125 1.36 4.73 -6.76
CA THR A 125 0.01 5.03 -7.26
C THR A 125 -0.97 5.27 -6.11
N LEU A 126 -0.99 4.39 -5.11
CA LEU A 126 -1.81 4.53 -3.91
C LEU A 126 -1.44 5.79 -3.12
N PHE A 127 -0.16 6.12 -3.02
CA PHE A 127 0.29 7.36 -2.38
C PHE A 127 -0.27 8.60 -3.06
N LEU A 128 -0.16 8.71 -4.39
CA LEU A 128 -0.67 9.84 -5.16
C LEU A 128 -2.19 9.96 -5.04
N LEU A 129 -2.91 8.84 -5.16
CA LEU A 129 -4.36 8.80 -5.00
C LEU A 129 -4.76 9.21 -3.58
N GLY A 130 -4.09 8.69 -2.56
CA GLY A 130 -4.31 9.07 -1.16
C GLY A 130 -4.03 10.55 -0.91
N LEU A 131 -3.00 11.12 -1.52
CA LEU A 131 -2.70 12.55 -1.43
C LEU A 131 -3.82 13.40 -2.04
N LEU A 132 -4.36 12.99 -3.20
CA LEU A 132 -5.50 13.66 -3.83
C LEU A 132 -6.76 13.60 -2.94
N VAL A 133 -7.04 12.44 -2.35
CA VAL A 133 -8.14 12.27 -1.38
C VAL A 133 -7.95 13.19 -0.18
N TYR A 134 -6.74 13.22 0.38
CA TYR A 134 -6.38 14.06 1.53
C TYR A 134 -6.60 15.55 1.22
N LEU A 135 -6.08 16.05 0.10
CA LEU A 135 -6.19 17.45 -0.30
C LEU A 135 -7.65 17.86 -0.56
N ARG A 136 -8.43 17.00 -1.23
CA ARG A 136 -9.86 17.25 -1.48
C ARG A 136 -10.64 17.36 -0.17
N ASN A 137 -10.41 16.42 0.75
CA ASN A 137 -11.08 16.38 2.06
C ASN A 137 -10.66 17.53 2.98
N TYR A 138 -9.42 17.99 2.87
CA TYR A 138 -8.97 19.19 3.58
C TYR A 138 -9.70 20.44 3.09
N ARG A 139 -9.83 20.62 1.77
CA ARG A 139 -10.53 21.76 1.16
C ARG A 139 -12.01 21.83 1.53
N THR A 140 -12.72 20.70 1.55
CA THR A 140 -14.14 20.68 1.92
C THR A 140 -14.36 21.08 3.37
N LYS A 141 -13.44 20.68 4.27
CA LYS A 141 -13.50 20.99 5.69
C LYS A 141 -13.19 22.44 6.04
N VAL A 142 -12.35 23.12 5.24
CA VAL A 142 -12.09 24.56 5.41
C VAL A 142 -13.28 25.41 4.96
N LYS A 143 -14.14 24.88 4.08
CA LYS A 143 -15.31 25.59 3.54
C LYS A 143 -16.62 25.34 4.31
N SER A 144 -16.67 24.33 5.20
CA SER A 144 -17.83 24.03 6.06
C SER A 144 -17.68 24.70 7.42
#